data_AF-A0A228HGW2-F1
#
_entry.id   AF-A0A228HGW2-F1
#
_cell.length_a   1.000
_cell.length_b   1.000
_cell.length_c   1.000
_cell.angle_alpha   90.00
_cell.angle_beta   90.00
_cell.angle_gamma   90.00
#
_symmetry.space_group_name_H-M   'P 1'
#
loop_
_entity.id
_entity.type
_entity.pdbx_description
1 polymer ?
#
loop_
_entity_poly.entity_id
_entity_poly.type
_entity_poly.pdbx_seq_one_letter_code
_entity_poly.pdbx_strand_id
1 'polypeptide(L)'
;MRGATSGLLGVMVSTTGVAVNFLYNLGFEAWERRRTETMHTLGRRVEHASGFQVALVTFLIPLIAWWLDVSLWQAFLYDAVLIVFLPIFTFTYNWAFDSVFGLPDAVTRKAAPVA
;
A
#
# COMPACT_ATOMS: atom_id res chain seq x y z
N MET A 1 32.77 -8.92 -0.21
CA MET A 1 32.16 -7.81 -0.97
C MET A 1 30.70 -8.04 -1.43
N ARG A 2 30.14 -9.27 -1.40
CA ARG A 2 28.75 -9.53 -1.82
C ARG A 2 27.64 -8.97 -0.92
N GLY A 3 27.92 -8.66 0.35
CA GLY A 3 26.93 -8.08 1.28
C GLY A 3 26.69 -6.57 1.11
N ALA A 4 27.65 -5.84 0.54
CA ALA A 4 27.52 -4.40 0.31
C ALA A 4 26.54 -4.07 -0.82
N THR A 5 26.48 -4.91 -1.85
CA THR A 5 25.55 -4.78 -2.98
C THR A 5 24.10 -5.09 -2.60
N SER A 6 23.86 -6.07 -1.72
CA SER A 6 22.52 -6.35 -1.18
C SER A 6 22.03 -5.28 -0.20
N GLY A 7 22.94 -4.70 0.60
CA GLY A 7 22.62 -3.58 1.49
C GLY A 7 22.19 -2.33 0.71
N LEU A 8 22.90 -2.00 -0.37
CA LEU A 8 22.56 -0.86 -1.22
C LEU A 8 21.22 -1.04 -1.94
N LEU A 9 20.93 -2.25 -2.45
CA LEU A 9 19.61 -2.56 -3.01
C LEU A 9 18.49 -2.32 -1.98
N GLY A 10 18.68 -2.76 -0.74
CA GLY A 10 17.73 -2.52 0.35
C GLY A 10 17.48 -1.02 0.60
N VAL A 11 18.54 -0.20 0.59
CA VAL A 11 18.42 1.26 0.70
C VAL A 11 17.65 1.86 -0.48
N MET A 12 17.93 1.42 -1.71
CA MET A 12 17.26 1.90 -2.92
C MET A 12 15.78 1.52 -2.95
N VAL A 13 15.45 0.28 -2.59
CA VAL A 13 14.08 -0.23 -2.48
C VAL A 13 13.32 0.52 -1.39
N SER A 14 13.91 0.71 -0.20
CA SER A 14 13.28 1.45 0.88
C SER A 14 13.02 2.92 0.51
N THR A 15 14.00 3.58 -0.09
CA THR A 15 13.88 5.00 -0.49
C THR A 15 12.82 5.17 -1.57
N THR A 16 12.83 4.30 -2.58
CA THR A 16 11.82 4.28 -3.64
C THR A 16 10.43 4.01 -3.07
N GLY A 17 10.31 3.04 -2.15
CA GLY A 17 9.04 2.73 -1.48
C GLY A 17 8.48 3.92 -0.72
N VAL A 18 9.32 4.63 0.06
CA VAL A 18 8.91 5.85 0.77
C VAL A 18 8.48 6.95 -0.21
N ALA A 19 9.24 7.16 -1.29
CA ALA A 19 8.92 8.17 -2.30
C ALA A 19 7.60 7.88 -3.01
N VAL A 20 7.39 6.65 -3.46
CA VAL A 20 6.15 6.21 -4.12
C VAL A 20 4.96 6.33 -3.17
N ASN A 21 5.12 5.92 -1.91
CA ASN A 21 4.09 6.08 -0.89
C ASN A 21 3.69 7.55 -0.70
N PHE A 22 4.68 8.43 -0.56
CA PHE A 22 4.41 9.86 -0.39
C PHE A 22 3.71 10.46 -1.62
N LEU A 23 4.22 10.20 -2.83
CA LEU A 23 3.66 10.72 -4.07
C LEU A 23 2.25 10.18 -4.35
N TYR A 24 2.03 8.89 -4.12
CA TYR A 24 0.72 8.27 -4.28
C TYR A 24 -0.30 8.87 -3.31
N ASN A 25 0.06 9.01 -2.04
CA ASN A 25 -0.82 9.60 -1.03
C ASN A 25 -1.18 11.04 -1.37
N LEU A 26 -0.21 11.86 -1.80
CA LEU A 26 -0.48 13.23 -2.24
C LEU A 26 -1.43 13.27 -3.45
N GLY A 27 -1.19 12.43 -4.45
CA GLY A 27 -2.03 12.36 -5.65
C GLY A 27 -3.46 11.90 -5.32
N PHE A 28 -3.58 10.87 -4.48
CA PHE A 28 -4.85 10.33 -4.06
C PHE A 28 -5.64 11.34 -3.23
N GLU A 29 -4.99 12.04 -2.30
CA GLU A 29 -5.64 13.06 -1.48
C GLU A 29 -6.11 14.24 -2.36
N ALA A 30 -5.27 14.69 -3.30
CA ALA A 30 -5.66 15.75 -4.24
C ALA A 30 -6.82 15.34 -5.15
N TRP A 31 -6.92 14.06 -5.50
CA TRP A 31 -8.06 13.50 -6.24
C TRP A 31 -9.31 13.41 -5.38
N GLU A 32 -9.18 12.96 -4.13
CA GLU A 32 -10.28 12.82 -3.18
C GLU A 32 -10.89 14.18 -2.81
N ARG A 33 -10.07 15.21 -2.59
CA ARG A 33 -10.52 16.60 -2.33
C ARG A 33 -11.38 17.18 -3.45
N ARG A 34 -11.33 16.64 -4.67
CA ARG A 34 -12.14 17.09 -5.81
C ARG A 34 -13.51 16.41 -5.89
N ARG A 35 -13.79 15.40 -5.05
CA ARG A 35 -15.06 14.68 -5.05
C ARG A 35 -15.92 15.04 -3.85
N THR A 36 -17.19 15.36 -4.10
CA THR A 36 -18.19 15.75 -3.10
C THR A 36 -18.94 14.54 -2.51
N GLU A 37 -18.77 13.34 -3.09
CA GLU A 37 -19.60 12.18 -2.77
C GLU A 37 -19.06 11.29 -1.66
N THR A 38 -19.99 10.86 -0.80
CA THR A 38 -19.78 9.95 0.33
C THR A 38 -19.91 8.49 -0.12
N MET A 39 -19.09 8.07 -1.08
CA MET A 39 -19.07 6.66 -1.48
C MET A 39 -18.67 5.78 -0.27
N HIS A 40 -19.35 4.65 -0.07
CA HIS A 40 -19.17 3.77 1.10
C HIS A 40 -17.67 3.50 1.37
N THR A 41 -17.26 3.67 2.63
CA THR A 41 -15.85 3.69 3.09
C THR A 41 -15.02 2.47 2.68
N LEU A 42 -15.64 1.32 2.45
CA LEU A 42 -14.94 0.09 2.04
C LEU A 42 -14.48 0.12 0.58
N GLY A 43 -15.33 0.55 -0.37
CA GLY A 43 -14.96 0.60 -1.79
C GLY A 43 -13.77 1.51 -2.03
N ARG A 44 -13.75 2.67 -1.37
CA ARG A 44 -12.65 3.64 -1.44
C ARG A 44 -11.34 3.09 -0.89
N ARG A 45 -11.38 2.26 0.16
CA ARG A 45 -10.19 1.60 0.72
C ARG A 45 -9.61 0.58 -0.26
N VAL A 46 -10.46 -0.18 -0.96
CA VAL A 46 -10.03 -1.16 -1.96
C VAL A 46 -9.44 -0.47 -3.19
N GLU A 47 -10.09 0.59 -3.69
CA GLU A 47 -9.57 1.41 -4.79
C GLU A 47 -8.21 2.03 -4.45
N HIS A 48 -8.08 2.61 -3.25
CA HIS A 48 -6.82 3.18 -2.77
C HIS A 48 -5.72 2.12 -2.64
N ALA A 49 -6.02 0.99 -1.97
CA ALA A 49 -5.04 -0.07 -1.76
C ALA A 49 -4.58 -0.70 -3.08
N SER A 50 -5.50 -0.97 -4.01
CA SER A 50 -5.17 -1.52 -5.33
C SER A 50 -4.37 -0.53 -6.17
N GLY A 51 -4.74 0.75 -6.19
CA GLY A 51 -3.98 1.79 -6.89
C GLY A 51 -2.58 1.97 -6.32
N PHE A 52 -2.44 1.93 -5.00
CA PHE A 52 -1.14 2.00 -4.33
C PHE A 52 -0.26 0.80 -4.71
N GLN A 53 -0.85 -0.41 -4.72
CA GLN A 53 -0.14 -1.63 -5.08
C GLN A 53 0.39 -1.56 -6.52
N VAL A 54 -0.43 -1.08 -7.46
CA VAL A 54 -0.01 -0.89 -8.86
C VAL A 54 1.10 0.14 -8.97
N ALA A 55 0.99 1.26 -8.25
CA ALA A 55 2.02 2.29 -8.24
C ALA A 55 3.35 1.72 -7.71
N LEU A 56 3.36 1.03 -6.57
CA LEU A 56 4.56 0.39 -6.02
C LEU A 56 5.22 -0.56 -7.01
N VAL A 57 4.45 -1.48 -7.61
CA VAL A 57 4.96 -2.46 -8.58
C VAL A 57 5.58 -1.77 -9.79
N THR A 58 4.96 -0.70 -10.28
CA THR A 58 5.42 0.05 -11.45
C THR A 58 6.81 0.68 -11.25
N PHE A 59 7.16 1.06 -10.01
CA PHE A 59 8.46 1.66 -9.71
C PHE A 59 9.48 0.66 -9.14
N LEU A 60 9.05 -0.27 -8.29
CA LEU A 60 9.95 -1.22 -7.62
C LEU A 60 10.40 -2.35 -8.52
N ILE A 61 9.52 -2.93 -9.36
CA ILE A 61 9.91 -4.05 -10.22
C ILE A 61 10.99 -3.65 -11.22
N PRO A 62 10.90 -2.51 -11.96
CA PRO A 62 11.97 -2.09 -12.86
C PRO A 62 13.28 -1.80 -12.14
N LEU A 63 13.22 -1.22 -10.93
CA LEU A 63 14.40 -0.97 -10.11
C LEU A 63 15.12 -2.27 -9.73
N ILE A 64 14.38 -3.26 -9.25
CA ILE A 64 14.91 -4.57 -8.86
C ILE A 64 15.47 -5.31 -10.09
N ALA A 65 14.72 -5.30 -11.19
CA ALA A 65 15.14 -5.93 -12.45
C ALA A 65 16.45 -5.33 -12.97
N TRP A 66 16.54 -3.99 -12.98
CA TRP A 66 17.73 -3.27 -13.39
C TRP A 66 18.93 -3.55 -12.48
N TRP A 67 18.73 -3.57 -11.16
CA TRP A 67 19.82 -3.79 -10.22
C TRP A 67 20.36 -5.22 -10.21
N LEU A 68 19.47 -6.21 -10.35
CA LEU A 68 19.83 -7.63 -10.31
C LEU A 68 20.16 -8.21 -11.69
N ASP A 69 20.05 -7.40 -12.75
CA ASP A 69 20.22 -7.81 -14.15
C ASP A 69 19.35 -9.04 -14.52
N VAL A 70 18.07 -8.95 -14.14
CA VAL A 70 17.08 -10.00 -14.40
C VAL A 70 15.91 -9.46 -15.22
N SER A 71 15.15 -10.36 -15.83
CA SER A 71 13.92 -9.97 -16.54
C SER A 71 12.89 -9.38 -15.57
N LEU A 72 12.01 -8.50 -16.07
CA LEU A 72 10.88 -7.95 -15.30
C LEU A 72 10.01 -9.06 -14.70
N TRP A 73 9.85 -10.18 -15.43
CA TRP A 73 9.10 -11.33 -14.93
C TRP A 73 9.77 -12.00 -13.73
N GLN A 74 11.09 -12.18 -13.76
CA GLN A 74 11.84 -12.71 -12.62
C GLN A 74 11.81 -11.76 -11.42
N ALA A 75 12.00 -10.46 -11.63
CA ALA A 75 11.89 -9.46 -10.57
C ALA A 75 10.49 -9.43 -9.96
N PHE A 76 9.44 -9.56 -10.78
CA PHE A 76 8.06 -9.70 -10.31
C PHE A 76 7.88 -10.94 -9.43
N LEU A 77 8.44 -12.08 -9.82
CA LEU A 77 8.38 -13.29 -9.01
C LEU A 77 9.13 -13.17 -7.69
N TYR A 78 10.23 -12.41 -7.63
CA TYR A 78 10.96 -12.15 -6.39
C TYR A 78 10.13 -11.35 -5.38
N ASP A 79 9.28 -10.46 -5.86
CA ASP A 79 8.44 -9.59 -5.02
C ASP A 79 6.97 -10.07 -4.92
N ALA A 80 6.61 -11.16 -5.60
CA ALA A 80 5.23 -11.63 -5.74
C ALA A 80 4.53 -11.90 -4.40
N VAL A 81 5.29 -12.38 -3.40
CA VAL A 81 4.76 -12.57 -2.04
C VAL A 81 4.35 -11.23 -1.45
N LEU A 82 5.23 -10.22 -1.48
CA LEU A 82 4.90 -8.91 -0.93
C LEU A 82 3.78 -8.22 -1.73
N ILE A 83 3.72 -8.44 -3.04
CA ILE A 83 2.73 -7.83 -3.92
C ILE A 83 1.33 -8.42 -3.76
N VAL A 84 1.23 -9.74 -3.56
CA VAL A 84 -0.05 -10.46 -3.56
C VAL A 84 -0.46 -10.85 -2.15
N PHE A 85 0.43 -11.46 -1.39
CA PHE A 85 0.10 -11.98 -0.07
C PHE A 85 -0.07 -10.85 0.95
N LEU A 86 0.80 -9.84 0.96
CA LEU A 86 0.74 -8.78 1.97
C LEU A 86 -0.57 -7.98 1.96
N PRO A 87 -1.13 -7.54 0.79
CA PRO A 87 -2.40 -6.83 0.78
C PRO A 87 -3.57 -7.71 1.22
N ILE A 88 -3.59 -8.98 0.79
CA ILE A 88 -4.62 -9.95 1.19
C ILE A 88 -4.56 -10.17 2.70
N PHE A 89 -3.37 -10.40 3.23
CA PHE A 89 -3.14 -10.56 4.66
C PHE A 89 -3.59 -9.33 5.44
N THR A 90 -3.16 -8.13 5.02
CA THR A 90 -3.50 -6.87 5.70
C THR A 90 -5.00 -6.61 5.70
N PHE A 91 -5.66 -6.83 4.56
CA PHE A 91 -7.11 -6.69 4.44
C PHE A 91 -7.85 -7.70 5.34
N THR A 92 -7.46 -8.97 5.28
CA THR A 92 -8.07 -10.04 6.07
C THR A 92 -7.86 -9.82 7.56
N TYR A 93 -6.65 -9.41 7.96
CA TYR A 93 -6.32 -9.09 9.35
C TYR A 93 -7.17 -7.92 9.85
N ASN A 94 -7.25 -6.82 9.11
CA ASN A 94 -8.06 -5.66 9.50
C ASN A 94 -9.54 -6.03 9.60
N TRP A 95 -10.06 -6.79 8.64
CA TRP A 95 -11.44 -7.25 8.68
C TRP A 95 -11.73 -8.18 9.87
N ALA A 96 -10.84 -9.13 10.15
CA ALA A 96 -10.96 -10.02 11.30
C ALA A 96 -10.85 -9.25 12.62
N PHE A 97 -9.93 -8.30 12.71
CA PHE A 97 -9.76 -7.43 13.88
C PHE A 97 -11.03 -6.61 14.15
N ASP A 98 -11.55 -5.92 13.13
CA ASP A 98 -12.78 -5.13 13.24
C ASP A 98 -13.98 -6.01 13.61
N SER A 99 -14.02 -7.26 13.14
CA SER A 99 -15.08 -8.23 13.46
C SER A 99 -15.02 -8.75 14.89
N VAL A 100 -13.82 -8.91 15.46
CA VAL A 100 -13.62 -9.45 16.82
C VAL A 100 -13.74 -8.35 17.87
N PHE A 101 -13.17 -7.17 17.62
CA PHE A 101 -13.08 -6.09 18.62
C PHE A 101 -14.09 -4.96 18.41
N GLY A 102 -14.73 -4.88 17.24
CA GLY A 102 -15.62 -3.77 16.91
C GLY A 102 -14.88 -2.45 16.70
N LEU A 103 -15.64 -1.40 16.34
CA LEU A 103 -15.08 -0.05 16.13
C LEU A 103 -14.78 0.61 17.48
N PRO A 104 -13.69 1.39 17.61
CA PRO A 104 -13.36 2.09 18.85
C PRO A 104 -14.48 3.05 19.30
N ASP A 105 -14.74 3.14 20.60
CA ASP A 105 -15.78 4.00 21.20
C ASP A 105 -15.71 5.48 20.76
N ALA A 106 -14.52 5.96 20.39
CA ALA A 106 -14.31 7.31 19.87
C ALA A 106 -15.04 7.56 18.54
N VAL A 107 -15.24 6.52 17.71
CA VAL A 107 -16.00 6.59 16.46
C VAL A 107 -17.50 6.55 16.76
N THR A 108 -17.91 5.69 17.70
CA THR A 108 -19.31 5.50 18.13
C THR A 108 -19.87 6.73 18.84
N ARG A 109 -19.06 7.41 19.66
CA ARG A 109 -19.46 8.61 20.42
C ARG A 109 -19.77 9.83 19.53
N LYS A 110 -19.09 9.97 18.39
CA LYS A 110 -19.34 11.07 17.44
C LYS A 110 -20.70 10.94 16.72
N ALA A 111 -21.28 9.73 16.70
CA ALA A 111 -22.58 9.45 16.11
C ALA A 111 -23.76 9.63 17.10
N ALA A 112 -23.49 9.82 18.40
CA ALA A 112 -24.54 10.12 19.37
C ALA A 112 -25.05 11.56 19.13
N PRO A 113 -26.37 11.80 19.02
CA PRO A 113 -26.90 13.15 18.96
C PRO A 113 -26.49 13.86 20.25
N VAL A 114 -25.98 15.09 20.14
CA VAL A 114 -25.84 15.97 21.30
C VAL A 114 -27.27 16.23 21.79
N ALA A 115 -27.62 15.64 22.93
CA ALA A 115 -28.91 15.82 23.59
C ALA A 115 -29.10 17.27 24.08
#